data_AF-A0AB35FN36-F1
#
_entry.id   AF-A0AB35FN36-F1
#
_cell.length_a   1.000
_cell.length_b   1.000
_cell.length_c   1.000
_cell.angle_alpha   90.00
_cell.angle_beta   90.00
_cell.angle_gamma   90.00
#
_symmetry.space_group_name_H-M   'P 1'
#
loop_
_entity.id
_entity.type
_entity.pdbx_description
1 polymer ?
#
loop_
_entity_poly.entity_id
_entity_poly.type
_entity_poly.pdbx_seq_one_letter_code
_entity_poly.pdbx_strand_id
1 'polypeptide(L)'
;MTVDDWNSSDAGTGLKSYAGKRVGVICEECEILKFFDGDELIARFGNVPMPSLLAVLAKENLECHRTENRYYDRCRLTYHHSPEEWARRHGYVKPEDAQKRDRALGDLAEWEGLVAFCKNADCKRKRPLDRWALQKRLGKDTKISAIGPRLKCKCGHRGANIVIGYVSR
;
A
#
# COMPACT_ATOMS: atom_id res chain seq x y z
N MET A 1 -14.30 -16.63 18.10
CA MET A 1 -13.49 -17.38 17.11
C MET A 1 -12.85 -16.35 16.21
N THR A 2 -11.55 -16.12 16.42
CA THR A 2 -10.78 -14.97 15.93
C THR A 2 -10.34 -15.17 14.47
N VAL A 3 -10.08 -14.06 13.80
CA VAL A 3 -9.87 -13.94 12.33
C VAL A 3 -8.38 -14.14 11.98
N ASP A 4 -7.67 -14.95 12.76
CA ASP A 4 -6.22 -15.14 12.72
C ASP A 4 -5.98 -16.63 12.44
N ASP A 5 -5.18 -17.11 11.50
CA ASP A 5 -3.91 -16.62 10.96
C ASP A 5 -3.83 -16.91 9.45
N TRP A 6 -4.05 -15.90 8.60
CA TRP A 6 -3.71 -16.02 7.17
C TRP A 6 -2.38 -15.29 6.90
N ASN A 7 -1.34 -16.05 6.56
CA ASN A 7 0.00 -15.54 6.26
C ASN A 7 0.21 -15.46 4.74
N SER A 8 0.70 -14.32 4.25
CA SER A 8 1.04 -14.08 2.84
C SER A 8 2.00 -15.11 2.23
N SER A 9 2.83 -15.78 3.04
CA SER A 9 3.70 -16.87 2.58
C SER A 9 2.94 -18.15 2.21
N ASP A 10 1.66 -18.25 2.58
CA ASP A 10 0.77 -19.39 2.29
C ASP A 10 0.01 -19.25 0.97
N ALA A 11 0.20 -18.13 0.24
CA ALA A 11 -0.16 -18.04 -1.16
C ALA A 11 0.80 -18.92 -1.98
N GLY A 12 0.74 -20.23 -1.74
CA GLY A 12 1.38 -21.21 -2.57
C GLY A 12 0.92 -21.04 -4.00
N THR A 13 1.79 -21.40 -4.93
CA THR A 13 1.55 -21.33 -6.37
C THR A 13 0.30 -22.11 -6.82
N GLY A 14 -0.29 -22.96 -5.97
CA GLY A 14 -1.54 -23.66 -6.23
C GLY A 14 -2.33 -24.02 -4.97
N LEU A 15 -3.59 -24.40 -5.18
CA LEU A 15 -4.62 -24.64 -4.16
C LEU A 15 -4.22 -25.66 -3.08
N LYS A 16 -3.32 -26.61 -3.36
CA LYS A 16 -2.83 -27.57 -2.36
C LYS A 16 -2.15 -26.92 -1.14
N SER A 17 -1.63 -25.71 -1.25
CA SER A 17 -1.05 -25.00 -0.08
C SER A 17 -2.10 -24.58 0.96
N TYR A 18 -3.38 -24.71 0.62
CA TYR A 18 -4.51 -24.39 1.47
C TYR A 18 -5.15 -25.62 2.12
N ALA A 19 -4.50 -26.78 2.11
CA ALA A 19 -4.98 -27.94 2.85
C ALA A 19 -5.12 -27.62 4.35
N GLY A 20 -6.29 -27.91 4.93
CA GLY A 20 -6.65 -27.52 6.29
C GLY A 20 -6.77 -26.02 6.55
N LYS A 21 -6.77 -25.17 5.51
CA LYS A 21 -6.89 -23.70 5.61
C LYS A 21 -8.11 -23.20 4.85
N ARG A 22 -8.54 -21.97 5.13
CA ARG A 22 -9.66 -21.33 4.40
C ARG A 22 -9.15 -20.45 3.26
N VAL A 23 -9.89 -20.42 2.17
CA VAL A 23 -9.66 -19.52 1.03
C VAL A 23 -10.71 -18.41 1.07
N GLY A 24 -10.29 -17.19 1.42
CA GLY A 24 -11.14 -16.01 1.42
C GLY A 24 -11.16 -15.32 0.06
N VAL A 25 -12.34 -14.90 -0.41
CA VAL A 25 -12.52 -14.09 -1.62
C VAL A 25 -13.41 -12.90 -1.33
N ILE A 26 -13.15 -11.78 -2.01
CA ILE A 26 -13.89 -10.53 -1.87
C ILE A 26 -14.17 -9.91 -3.24
N CYS A 27 -15.37 -9.36 -3.40
CA CYS A 27 -15.75 -8.52 -4.54
C CYS A 27 -16.49 -7.29 -4.02
N GLU A 28 -15.87 -6.12 -4.11
CA GLU A 28 -16.47 -4.86 -3.66
C GLU A 28 -17.65 -4.44 -4.55
N GLU A 29 -17.59 -4.72 -5.85
CA GLU A 29 -18.67 -4.40 -6.80
C GLU A 29 -19.95 -5.23 -6.60
N CYS A 30 -19.82 -6.39 -5.97
CA CYS A 30 -20.94 -7.29 -5.65
C CYS A 30 -21.21 -7.36 -4.14
N GLU A 31 -20.44 -6.63 -3.33
CA GLU A 31 -20.51 -6.63 -1.85
C GLU A 31 -20.43 -8.02 -1.21
N ILE A 32 -19.62 -8.91 -1.78
CA ILE A 32 -19.44 -10.28 -1.28
C ILE A 32 -18.10 -10.40 -0.56
N LEU A 33 -18.13 -10.98 0.64
CA LEU A 33 -16.97 -11.55 1.33
C LEU A 33 -17.31 -13.00 1.73
N LYS A 34 -16.61 -13.98 1.16
CA LYS A 34 -16.89 -15.40 1.40
C LYS A 34 -15.60 -16.18 1.64
N PHE A 35 -15.66 -17.15 2.55
CA PHE A 35 -14.54 -18.02 2.89
C PHE A 35 -14.94 -19.47 2.62
N PHE A 36 -14.18 -20.12 1.74
CA PHE A 36 -14.33 -21.52 1.39
C PHE A 36 -13.37 -22.38 2.22
N ASP A 37 -13.75 -23.63 2.46
CA ASP A 37 -12.85 -24.63 3.01
C ASP A 37 -11.84 -25.09 1.94
N GLY A 38 -10.56 -25.10 2.28
CA GLY A 38 -9.50 -25.44 1.35
C GLY A 38 -9.51 -26.91 0.95
N ASP A 39 -9.84 -27.82 1.87
CA ASP A 39 -9.89 -29.26 1.59
C ASP A 39 -11.07 -29.59 0.66
N GLU A 40 -12.23 -28.95 0.86
CA GLU A 40 -13.36 -29.04 -0.06
C GLU A 40 -13.00 -28.55 -1.47
N LEU A 41 -12.31 -27.42 -1.57
CA LEU A 41 -11.88 -26.88 -2.87
C LEU A 41 -10.83 -27.80 -3.53
N ILE A 42 -9.89 -28.35 -2.78
CA ILE A 42 -8.88 -29.30 -3.30
C ILE A 42 -9.57 -30.57 -3.80
N ALA A 43 -10.53 -31.11 -3.05
CA ALA A 43 -11.28 -32.30 -3.46
C ALA A 43 -12.05 -32.05 -4.76
N ARG A 44 -12.60 -30.84 -4.94
CA ARG A 44 -13.43 -30.51 -6.09
C ARG A 44 -12.65 -30.09 -7.34
N PHE A 45 -11.57 -29.32 -7.18
CA PHE A 45 -10.83 -28.72 -8.29
C PHE A 45 -9.40 -29.25 -8.44
N GLY A 46 -8.91 -30.04 -7.49
CA GLY A 46 -7.52 -30.50 -7.47
C GLY A 46 -6.53 -29.38 -7.18
N ASN A 47 -5.29 -29.52 -7.64
CA ASN A 47 -4.26 -28.49 -7.44
C ASN A 47 -4.23 -27.47 -8.58
N VAL A 48 -5.18 -26.55 -8.60
CA VAL A 48 -5.20 -25.46 -9.58
C VAL A 48 -4.34 -24.27 -9.12
N PRO A 49 -3.75 -23.51 -10.05
CA PRO A 49 -3.13 -22.24 -9.73
C PRO A 49 -4.15 -21.28 -9.12
N MET A 50 -3.76 -20.58 -8.05
CA MET A 50 -4.65 -19.66 -7.35
C MET A 50 -5.28 -18.60 -8.28
N PRO A 51 -4.57 -17.91 -9.20
CA PRO A 51 -5.22 -16.90 -10.05
C PRO A 51 -6.38 -17.44 -10.89
N SER A 52 -6.27 -18.68 -11.36
CA SER A 52 -7.28 -19.31 -12.23
C SER A 52 -8.54 -19.73 -11.47
N LEU A 53 -8.43 -20.03 -10.18
CA LEU A 53 -9.56 -20.47 -9.34
C LEU A 53 -10.61 -19.36 -9.13
N LEU A 54 -10.24 -18.07 -9.16
CA LEU A 54 -11.20 -16.97 -8.98
C LEU A 54 -12.30 -16.97 -10.04
N ALA A 55 -11.96 -17.25 -11.30
CA ALA A 55 -12.95 -17.29 -12.38
C ALA A 55 -13.96 -18.43 -12.18
N VAL A 56 -13.48 -19.58 -11.69
CA VAL A 56 -14.32 -20.75 -11.39
C VAL A 56 -15.23 -20.46 -10.20
N LEU A 57 -14.69 -19.93 -9.11
CA LEU A 57 -15.47 -19.57 -7.92
C LEU A 57 -16.52 -18.48 -8.23
N ALA A 58 -16.15 -17.47 -9.01
CA ALA A 58 -17.06 -16.42 -9.41
C ALA A 58 -18.25 -16.97 -10.21
N LYS A 59 -18.01 -17.94 -11.10
CA LYS A 59 -19.04 -18.54 -11.95
C LYS A 59 -19.88 -19.60 -11.22
N GLU A 60 -19.23 -20.57 -10.58
CA GLU A 60 -19.90 -21.78 -10.05
C GLU A 60 -20.39 -21.64 -8.61
N ASN A 61 -19.77 -20.79 -7.79
CA ASN A 61 -20.05 -20.71 -6.35
C ASN A 61 -20.70 -19.39 -5.92
N LEU A 62 -20.52 -18.34 -6.72
CA LEU A 62 -21.05 -17.00 -6.48
C LEU A 62 -22.03 -16.53 -7.56
N GLU A 63 -22.18 -17.31 -8.64
CA GLU A 63 -23.14 -17.07 -9.72
C GLU A 63 -23.06 -15.63 -10.29
N CYS A 64 -21.84 -15.10 -10.41
CA CYS A 64 -21.59 -13.74 -10.83
C CYS A 64 -21.75 -13.60 -12.35
N HIS A 65 -22.82 -12.95 -12.79
CA HIS A 65 -23.12 -12.66 -14.20
C HIS A 65 -22.03 -11.81 -14.90
N ARG A 66 -21.25 -11.04 -14.14
CA ARG A 66 -20.15 -10.21 -14.66
C ARG A 66 -18.93 -11.00 -15.13
N THR A 67 -18.90 -12.32 -14.93
CA THR A 67 -17.79 -13.18 -15.36
C THR A 67 -17.70 -13.33 -16.87
N GLU A 68 -18.80 -13.10 -17.59
CA GLU A 68 -18.85 -13.20 -19.06
C GLU A 68 -18.33 -11.94 -19.76
N ASN A 69 -18.30 -10.81 -19.04
CA ASN A 69 -17.88 -9.53 -19.56
C ASN A 69 -16.36 -9.32 -19.38
N ARG A 70 -15.67 -8.90 -20.45
CA ARG A 70 -14.21 -8.62 -20.44
C ARG A 70 -13.88 -7.13 -20.31
N TYR A 71 -14.86 -6.25 -20.48
CA TYR A 71 -14.70 -4.81 -20.59
C TYR A 71 -15.12 -4.09 -19.29
N TYR A 72 -15.78 -2.95 -19.41
CA TYR A 72 -16.42 -2.26 -18.29
C TYR A 72 -17.53 -3.16 -17.72
N ASP A 73 -17.66 -3.21 -16.39
CA ASP A 73 -18.55 -4.13 -15.65
C ASP A 73 -18.14 -5.62 -15.64
N ARG A 74 -16.84 -5.91 -15.72
CA ARG A 74 -16.30 -7.27 -15.48
C ARG A 74 -16.24 -7.63 -13.99
N CYS A 75 -16.25 -8.92 -13.70
CA CYS A 75 -16.03 -9.43 -12.35
C CYS A 75 -14.70 -8.91 -11.75
N ARG A 76 -14.75 -8.38 -10.53
CA ARG A 76 -13.60 -7.88 -9.76
C ARG A 76 -13.31 -8.73 -8.52
N LEU A 77 -13.69 -10.01 -8.55
CA LEU A 77 -13.40 -10.94 -7.46
C LEU A 77 -11.87 -11.04 -7.27
N THR A 78 -11.42 -10.84 -6.05
CA THR A 78 -10.02 -10.98 -5.66
C THR A 78 -9.92 -11.86 -4.41
N TYR A 79 -8.71 -12.33 -4.10
CA TYR A 79 -8.48 -13.00 -2.83
C TYR A 79 -8.56 -12.00 -1.69
N HIS A 80 -9.26 -12.38 -0.63
CA HIS A 80 -9.32 -11.57 0.58
C HIS A 80 -7.96 -11.63 1.28
N HIS A 81 -7.39 -10.46 1.52
CA HIS A 81 -6.17 -10.28 2.29
C HIS A 81 -6.52 -9.69 3.65
N SER A 82 -5.67 -9.94 4.67
CA SER A 82 -5.84 -9.24 5.94
C SER A 82 -5.76 -7.71 5.73
N PRO A 83 -6.41 -6.90 6.57
CA PRO A 83 -6.38 -5.43 6.43
C PRO A 83 -4.96 -4.87 6.31
N GLU A 84 -4.00 -5.45 7.03
CA GLU A 84 -2.59 -5.03 6.99
C GLU A 84 -1.89 -5.38 5.67
N GLU A 85 -2.21 -6.52 5.07
CA GLU A 85 -1.67 -6.88 3.76
C GLU A 85 -2.31 -6.07 2.63
N TRP A 86 -3.63 -5.86 2.70
CA TRP A 86 -4.33 -4.94 1.81
C TRP A 86 -3.66 -3.55 1.86
N ALA A 87 -3.46 -3.00 3.06
CA ALA A 87 -2.79 -1.73 3.25
C ALA A 87 -1.38 -1.70 2.61
N ARG A 88 -0.55 -2.72 2.85
CA ARG A 88 0.79 -2.82 2.26
C ARG A 88 0.77 -2.88 0.73
N ARG A 89 -0.12 -3.68 0.13
CA ARG A 89 -0.26 -3.81 -1.33
C ARG A 89 -0.72 -2.51 -1.98
N HIS A 90 -1.57 -1.76 -1.29
CA HIS A 90 -2.04 -0.45 -1.73
C HIS A 90 -1.07 0.70 -1.38
N GLY A 91 0.14 0.39 -0.89
CA GLY A 91 1.19 1.38 -0.62
C GLY A 91 0.96 2.20 0.65
N TYR A 92 0.04 1.79 1.52
CA TYR A 92 -0.11 2.40 2.83
C TYR A 92 1.12 2.08 3.69
N VAL A 93 1.75 3.13 4.21
CA VAL A 93 2.87 3.03 5.14
C VAL A 93 2.38 3.52 6.49
N LYS A 94 2.47 2.68 7.53
CA LYS A 94 2.16 3.09 8.90
C LYS A 94 3.02 4.33 9.26
N PRO A 95 2.47 5.38 9.88
CA PRO A 95 3.21 6.61 10.19
C PRO A 95 4.52 6.37 10.96
N GLU A 96 4.52 5.39 11.86
CA GLU A 96 5.68 4.98 12.65
C GLU A 96 6.81 4.40 11.79
N ASP A 97 6.47 3.58 10.78
CA ASP A 97 7.47 3.00 9.87
C ASP A 97 7.96 4.02 8.84
N ALA A 98 7.12 4.99 8.46
CA ALA A 98 7.55 6.15 7.69
C ALA A 98 8.60 6.96 8.48
N GLN A 99 8.41 7.08 9.80
CA GLN A 99 9.35 7.77 10.69
C GLN A 99 10.64 6.98 10.94
N LYS A 100 10.61 5.65 10.96
CA LYS A 100 11.84 4.82 11.01
C LYS A 100 12.74 5.01 9.78
N ARG A 101 12.14 5.33 8.62
CA ARG A 101 12.86 5.66 7.39
C ARG A 101 13.26 7.14 7.29
N ASP A 102 13.04 7.91 8.35
CA ASP A 102 13.41 9.32 8.40
C ASP A 102 14.93 9.47 8.45
N ARG A 103 15.48 9.88 7.31
CA ARG A 103 16.90 10.10 7.10
C ARG A 103 17.33 11.41 7.75
N ALA A 104 18.57 11.49 8.20
CA ALA A 104 19.16 12.75 8.59
C ALA A 104 19.55 13.57 7.34
N LEU A 105 19.69 14.89 7.50
CA LEU A 105 20.23 15.77 6.45
C LEU A 105 21.60 15.30 5.95
N GLY A 106 22.42 14.72 6.83
CA GLY A 106 23.72 14.15 6.52
C GLY A 106 23.66 12.98 5.56
N ASP A 107 22.62 12.14 5.67
CA ASP A 107 22.50 10.87 4.94
C ASP A 107 22.08 11.05 3.47
N LEU A 108 21.68 12.26 3.07
CA LEU A 108 21.29 12.55 1.69
C LEU A 108 22.50 12.42 0.75
N ALA A 109 22.31 11.84 -0.44
CA ALA A 109 23.32 11.84 -1.48
C ALA A 109 23.47 13.23 -2.12
N GLU A 110 24.57 13.49 -2.81
CA GLU A 110 24.83 14.81 -3.40
C GLU A 110 23.81 15.20 -4.48
N TRP A 111 23.25 14.21 -5.18
CA TRP A 111 22.22 14.39 -6.20
C TRP A 111 20.78 14.48 -5.64
N GLU A 112 20.61 14.29 -4.33
CA GLU A 112 19.32 14.40 -3.67
C GLU A 112 19.10 15.81 -3.13
N GLY A 113 17.96 16.40 -3.47
CA GLY A 113 17.51 17.68 -2.96
C GLY A 113 16.22 17.57 -2.17
N LEU A 114 15.91 18.65 -1.46
CA LEU A 114 14.75 18.77 -0.61
C LEU A 114 13.78 19.78 -1.21
N VAL A 115 12.50 19.44 -1.28
CA VAL A 115 11.44 20.35 -1.69
C VAL A 115 10.40 20.42 -0.59
N ALA A 116 10.12 21.64 -0.12
CA ALA A 116 9.04 21.91 0.82
C ALA A 116 7.74 22.23 0.07
N PHE A 117 6.65 21.58 0.47
CA PHE A 117 5.29 21.87 0.04
C PHE A 117 4.51 22.45 1.21
N CYS A 118 3.83 23.57 1.00
CA CYS A 118 2.94 24.12 2.01
C CYS A 118 1.81 23.13 2.32
N LYS A 119 1.57 22.84 3.61
CA LYS A 119 0.48 21.97 4.06
C LYS A 119 -0.92 22.58 3.89
N ASN A 120 -1.01 23.90 3.68
CA ASN A 120 -2.29 24.53 3.39
C ASN A 120 -2.82 24.08 2.02
N ALA A 121 -4.00 23.46 2.03
CA ALA A 121 -4.69 22.93 0.85
C ALA A 121 -4.91 23.99 -0.24
N ASP A 122 -5.09 25.26 0.14
CA ASP A 122 -5.34 26.36 -0.81
C ASP A 122 -4.06 26.95 -1.40
N CYS A 123 -2.93 26.83 -0.69
CA CYS A 123 -1.69 27.47 -1.12
C CYS A 123 -0.88 26.60 -2.07
N LYS A 124 -0.74 25.30 -1.75
CA LYS A 124 0.03 24.28 -2.50
C LYS A 124 1.44 24.69 -2.98
N ARG A 125 2.00 25.78 -2.42
CA ARG A 125 3.27 26.35 -2.87
C ARG A 125 4.40 25.37 -2.59
N LYS A 126 5.24 25.15 -3.61
CA LYS A 126 6.47 24.35 -3.52
C LYS A 126 7.70 25.26 -3.53
N ARG A 127 8.73 24.90 -2.76
CA ARG A 127 10.02 25.59 -2.77
C ARG A 127 11.17 24.61 -2.57
N PRO A 128 12.21 24.62 -3.43
CA PRO A 128 13.43 23.88 -3.15
C PRO A 128 14.09 24.46 -1.90
N LEU A 129 14.55 23.58 -1.02
CA LEU A 129 15.31 23.92 0.16
C LEU A 129 16.78 23.67 -0.10
N ASP A 130 17.62 24.62 0.26
CA ASP A 130 19.07 24.46 0.21
C ASP A 130 19.51 23.54 1.35
N ARG A 131 19.97 22.34 0.97
CA ARG A 131 20.45 21.33 1.90
C ARG A 131 21.65 21.81 2.72
N TRP A 132 22.62 22.46 2.08
CA TRP A 132 23.86 22.88 2.73
C TRP A 132 23.61 24.00 3.75
N ALA A 133 22.76 24.96 3.38
CA ALA A 133 22.31 26.00 4.29
C ALA A 133 21.54 25.43 5.49
N LEU A 134 20.70 24.41 5.27
CA LEU A 134 19.98 23.73 6.35
C LEU A 134 20.91 22.93 7.26
N GLN A 135 21.86 22.17 6.70
CA GLN A 135 22.87 21.45 7.47
C GLN A 135 23.71 22.41 8.34
N LYS A 136 24.11 23.56 7.80
CA LYS A 136 24.87 24.56 8.55
C LYS A 136 24.07 25.15 9.72
N ARG A 137 22.75 25.26 9.58
CA ARG A 137 21.87 25.85 10.61
C ARG A 137 21.34 24.87 11.64
N LEU A 138 21.05 23.63 11.23
CA LEU A 138 20.37 22.63 12.05
C LEU A 138 21.29 21.45 12.43
N GLY A 139 22.49 21.36 11.86
CA GLY A 139 23.38 20.22 12.01
C GLY A 139 23.06 19.08 11.03
N LYS A 140 24.06 18.21 10.80
CA LYS A 140 23.96 17.09 9.86
C LYS A 140 23.03 15.98 10.37
N ASP A 141 22.98 15.76 11.67
CA ASP A 141 22.17 14.70 12.29
C ASP A 141 20.68 15.06 12.42
N THR A 142 20.29 16.28 12.03
CA THR A 142 18.89 16.68 12.04
C THR A 142 18.08 15.84 11.05
N LYS A 143 17.07 15.18 11.58
CA LYS A 143 16.06 14.42 10.84
C LYS A 143 15.23 15.29 9.91
N ILE A 144 14.92 14.78 8.72
CA ILE A 144 14.17 15.52 7.68
C ILE A 144 12.76 15.86 8.16
N SER A 145 12.09 14.96 8.88
CA SER A 145 10.75 15.23 9.44
C SER A 145 10.72 16.46 10.38
N ALA A 146 11.83 16.76 11.05
CA ALA A 146 11.93 17.88 11.99
C ALA A 146 12.06 19.25 11.30
N ILE A 147 12.25 19.29 9.97
CA ILE A 147 12.38 20.53 9.20
C ILE A 147 11.01 21.14 8.95
N GLY A 148 10.04 20.32 8.51
CA GLY A 148 8.71 20.76 8.10
C GLY A 148 7.99 21.66 9.11
N PRO A 149 7.86 21.27 10.40
CA PRO A 149 7.20 22.08 11.43
C PRO A 149 7.86 23.45 11.69
N ARG A 150 9.14 23.61 11.35
CA ARG A 150 9.91 24.85 11.55
C ARG A 150 9.74 25.84 10.39
N LEU A 151 9.15 25.42 9.28
CA LEU A 151 8.95 26.27 8.11
C LEU A 151 7.63 27.05 8.21
N LYS A 152 7.68 28.31 7.79
CA LYS A 152 6.50 29.17 7.61
C LYS A 152 6.39 29.54 6.13
N CYS A 153 5.23 29.25 5.54
CA CYS A 153 4.93 29.66 4.17
C CYS A 153 4.65 31.16 4.09
N LYS A 154 4.83 31.75 2.91
CA LYS A 154 4.40 33.14 2.64
C LYS A 154 2.90 33.37 2.84
N CYS A 155 2.08 32.33 2.71
CA CYS A 155 0.64 32.41 3.02
C CYS A 155 0.35 32.46 4.53
N GLY A 156 1.37 32.51 5.40
CA GLY A 156 1.22 32.58 6.86
C GLY A 156 1.17 31.22 7.56
N HIS A 157 0.84 30.14 6.86
CA HIS A 157 0.72 28.79 7.45
C HIS A 157 2.08 28.24 7.90
N ARG A 158 2.12 27.65 9.11
CA ARG A 158 3.28 26.94 9.64
C ARG A 158 3.17 25.45 9.34
N GLY A 159 4.30 24.83 9.00
CA GLY A 159 4.33 23.43 8.60
C GLY A 159 4.42 23.25 7.09
N ALA A 160 5.33 22.39 6.67
CA ALA A 160 5.48 21.95 5.29
C ALA A 160 5.65 20.43 5.23
N ASN A 161 5.21 19.83 4.13
CA ASN A 161 5.60 18.48 3.75
C ASN A 161 6.94 18.56 3.03
N ILE A 162 7.92 17.80 3.49
CA ILE A 162 9.24 17.74 2.86
C ILE A 162 9.29 16.48 2.00
N VAL A 163 9.67 16.66 0.74
CA VAL A 163 9.87 15.56 -0.21
C VAL A 163 11.33 15.58 -0.64
N ILE A 164 11.93 14.39 -0.70
CA ILE A 164 13.28 14.18 -1.26
C ILE A 164 13.09 13.83 -2.73
N GLY A 165 13.82 14.50 -3.61
CA GLY A 165 13.79 14.24 -5.04
C GLY A 165 15.15 14.46 -5.69
N TYR A 166 15.30 14.01 -6.93
CA TYR A 166 16.49 14.25 -7.72
C TYR A 166 16.53 15.71 -8.16
N VAL A 167 17.63 16.40 -7.89
CA VAL A 167 17.85 17.73 -8.45
C VAL A 167 18.57 17.52 -9.77
N SER A 168 17.90 17.73 -10.90
CA SER A 168 18.63 18.00 -12.14
C SER A 168 19.31 19.35 -11.94
N ARG A 169 20.64 19.38 -11.98
CA ARG A 169 21.40 20.63 -12.01
C ARG A 169 20.98 21.50 -13.19
#